data_AF-A0A4U9UPX4-F1
#
_entry.id   AF-A0A4U9UPX4-F1
#
_cell.length_a   1.000
_cell.length_b   1.000
_cell.length_c   1.000
_cell.angle_alpha   90.00
_cell.angle_beta   90.00
_cell.angle_gamma   90.00
#
_symmetry.space_group_name_H-M   'P 1'
#
loop_
_entity.id
_entity.type
_entity.pdbx_description
1 polymer ?
#
loop_
_entity_poly.entity_id
_entity_poly.type
_entity_poly.pdbx_seq_one_letter_code
_entity_poly.pdbx_strand_id
1 'polypeptide(L)' 'MKGVTPGDEVVFFGKQGNAEITATEVEDISGALFTEMSILWGATNKRVLVD' A
#
# COMPACT_ATOMS: atom_id res chain seq x y z
N MET A 1 13.27 13.67 11.15
CA MET A 1 12.04 13.75 10.33
C MET A 1 11.28 14.98 10.78
N LYS A 2 11.06 15.97 9.90
CA LYS A 2 10.22 17.14 10.24
C LYS A 2 8.81 16.84 9.74
N GLY A 3 7.80 16.99 10.61
CA GLY A 3 6.39 16.87 10.22
C GLY A 3 5.80 15.45 10.19
N VAL A 4 6.44 14.47 10.83
CA VAL A 4 5.86 13.13 11.05
C VAL A 4 5.62 12.96 12.53
N THR A 5 4.41 12.54 12.91
CA THR A 5 4.00 12.30 14.29
C THR A 5 3.51 10.86 14.50
N PRO A 6 3.64 10.30 15.72
CA PRO A 6 3.07 8.99 16.02
C PRO A 6 1.56 8.96 15.79
N GLY A 7 1.10 7.98 15.04
CA GLY A 7 -0.32 7.83 14.68
C GLY A 7 -0.68 8.42 13.31
N ASP A 8 0.25 9.08 12.63
CA ASP A 8 0.04 9.50 11.23
C ASP A 8 -0.25 8.27 10.34
N GLU A 9 -1.17 8.46 9.40
CA GLU A 9 -1.51 7.44 8.42
C GLU A 9 -0.34 7.16 7.47
N VAL A 10 -0.11 5.88 7.18
CA VAL A 10 0.91 5.41 6.26
C VAL A 10 0.28 4.60 5.15
N VAL A 11 0.61 4.92 3.91
CA VAL A 11 0.15 4.20 2.72
C VAL A 11 1.29 3.32 2.20
N PHE A 12 1.07 2.00 2.19
CA PHE A 12 2.00 1.02 1.62
C PHE A 12 1.76 0.75 0.12
N PHE A 13 0.55 1.02 -0.37
CA PHE A 13 0.16 0.93 -1.78
C PHE A 13 -1.02 1.87 -2.02
N GLY A 14 -0.98 2.66 -3.10
CA GLY A 14 -2.01 3.66 -3.40
C GLY A 14 -1.49 5.10 -3.27
N LYS A 15 -2.41 6.04 -3.03
CA LYS A 15 -2.12 7.49 -3.08
C LYS A 15 -2.22 8.14 -1.70
N GLN A 16 -1.32 9.08 -1.43
CA GLN A 16 -1.40 9.98 -0.27
C GLN A 16 -0.95 11.39 -0.69
N GLY A 17 -1.86 12.36 -0.66
CA GLY A 17 -1.60 13.70 -1.20
C GLY A 17 -1.25 13.64 -2.69
N ASN A 18 -0.06 14.13 -3.05
CA ASN A 18 0.44 14.12 -4.43
C ASN A 18 1.40 12.95 -4.74
N ALA A 19 1.60 12.03 -3.79
CA ALA A 19 2.46 10.86 -3.97
C ALA A 19 1.62 9.60 -4.25
N GLU A 20 2.23 8.64 -4.96
CA GLU A 20 1.62 7.35 -5.32
C GLU A 20 2.69 6.26 -5.27
N ILE A 21 2.34 5.12 -4.68
CA ILE A 21 3.08 3.85 -4.83
C ILE A 21 2.33 3.01 -5.85
N THR A 22 2.99 2.72 -6.97
CA THR A 22 2.35 2.12 -8.15
C THR A 22 2.38 0.58 -8.09
N ALA A 23 1.51 -0.07 -8.87
CA ALA A 23 1.53 -1.53 -8.98
C ALA A 23 2.87 -2.03 -9.54
N THR A 24 3.42 -1.35 -10.55
CA THR A 24 4.72 -1.68 -11.15
C THR A 24 5.85 -1.65 -10.13
N GLU A 25 5.88 -0.64 -9.23
CA GLU A 25 6.88 -0.59 -8.16
C GLU A 25 6.78 -1.79 -7.21
N VAL A 26 5.56 -2.19 -6.84
CA VAL A 26 5.34 -3.37 -5.99
C VAL A 26 5.77 -4.66 -6.70
N GLU A 27 5.49 -4.77 -8.00
CA GLU A 27 5.90 -5.91 -8.82
C GLU A 27 7.42 -5.99 -8.94
N ASP A 28 8.09 -4.86 -9.23
CA ASP A 28 9.55 -4.78 -9.35
C ASP A 28 10.26 -5.18 -8.04
N ILE A 29 9.69 -4.82 -6.89
CA ILE A 29 10.25 -5.16 -5.56
C ILE A 29 9.98 -6.62 -5.19
N SER A 30 8.76 -7.11 -5.45
CA SER A 30 8.34 -8.45 -5.02
C SER A 30 8.78 -9.58 -5.96
N GLY A 31 9.02 -9.27 -7.24
CA GLY A 31 9.29 -10.26 -8.29
C GLY A 31 8.08 -11.10 -8.68
N ALA A 32 6.88 -10.69 -8.27
CA ALA A 32 5.61 -11.38 -8.51
C ALA A 32 4.57 -10.40 -9.08
N LEU A 33 3.48 -10.92 -9.65
CA LEU A 33 2.40 -10.08 -10.17
C LEU A 33 1.65 -9.40 -9.01
N PHE A 34 1.18 -8.16 -9.22
CA PHE A 34 0.48 -7.40 -8.19
C PHE A 34 -0.75 -8.13 -7.63
N THR A 35 -1.41 -8.94 -8.47
CA THR A 35 -2.57 -9.74 -8.06
C THR A 35 -2.20 -10.70 -6.91
N GLU A 36 -1.03 -11.32 -6.94
CA GLU A 36 -0.56 -12.23 -5.88
C GLU A 36 -0.43 -11.48 -4.55
N MET A 37 0.16 -10.28 -4.58
CA MET A 37 0.29 -9.41 -3.41
C MET A 37 -1.08 -8.98 -2.87
N SER A 38 -2.00 -8.57 -3.75
CA SER A 38 -3.35 -8.15 -3.35
C SER A 38 -4.16 -9.28 -2.69
N ILE A 39 -3.97 -10.53 -3.13
CA ILE A 39 -4.60 -11.71 -2.52
C ILE A 39 -4.03 -11.96 -1.12
N LEU A 40 -2.70 -11.97 -0.99
CA LEU A 40 -2.03 -12.18 0.30
C LEU A 40 -2.42 -11.10 1.32
N TRP A 41 -2.45 -9.83 0.90
CA TRP A 41 -2.91 -8.74 1.77
C TRP A 41 -4.38 -8.90 2.15
N GLY A 42 -5.25 -9.27 1.21
CA GLY A 42 -6.67 -9.55 1.48
C GLY A 42 -6.90 -10.71 2.45
N ALA A 43 -5.99 -11.69 2.49
CA ALA A 43 -6.05 -12.84 3.40
C ALA A 43 -5.50 -12.53 4.80
N THR A 44 -4.57 -11.57 4.91
CA THR A 44 -3.82 -11.30 6.15
C THR A 44 -4.15 -9.97 6.82
N ASN A 45 -4.91 -9.10 6.16
CA ASN A 45 -5.31 -7.79 6.69
C ASN A 45 -6.83 -7.62 6.66
N LYS A 46 -7.36 -6.89 7.64
CA LYS A 46 -8.78 -6.57 7.71
C LYS A 46 -9.16 -5.67 6.53
N ARG A 47 -10.14 -6.10 5.73
CA ARG A 47 -10.74 -5.29 4.66
C ARG A 47 -11.81 -4.40 5.25
N VAL A 48 -11.73 -3.10 4.97
CA VAL A 48 -12.73 -2.10 5.35
C VAL A 48 -13.28 -1.51 4.05
N LEU A 49 -14.59 -1.61 3.84
CA LEU A 49 -15.25 -1.00 2.69
C LEU A 49 -15.28 0.52 2.88
N VAL A 50 -14.83 1.24 1.85
CA VAL A 50 -14.83 2.71 1.74
C VAL A 50 -15.30 3.06 0.33
N ASP A 51 -15.65 4.34 0.10
CA ASP A 51 -16.21 4.83 -1.17
C ASP A 51 -15.20 4.90 -2.33
#